data_AF-A0A1I6TIH9-F1
#
_entry.id   AF-A0A1I6TIH9-F1
#
_cell.length_a   1.000
_cell.length_b   1.000
_cell.length_c   1.000
_cell.angle_alpha   90.00
_cell.angle_beta   90.00
_cell.angle_gamma   90.00
#
_symmetry.space_group_name_H-M   'P 1'
#
loop_
_entity.id
_entity.type
_entity.pdbx_description
1 polymer ?
#
loop_
_entity_poly.entity_id
_entity_poly.type
_entity_poly.pdbx_seq_one_letter_code
_entity_poly.pdbx_strand_id
1 'polypeptide(L)' 'MKKLRVALKFTDDDIIKVMELVDFKVTKTELSAIFRKDDHPNFKPCGDQFLRNFLNGLIIYKRGRRPDKRSSSSHNDSGE' A
#
# COMPACT_ATOMS: atom_id res chain seq x y z
N MET A 1 -5.96 -6.62 -7.91
CA MET A 1 -6.17 -5.17 -7.69
C MET A 1 -7.44 -4.59 -8.28
N LYS A 2 -7.78 -4.76 -9.57
CA LYS A 2 -9.02 -4.19 -10.17
C LYS A 2 -10.30 -4.44 -9.37
N LYS A 3 -10.52 -5.69 -8.93
CA LYS A 3 -11.68 -6.07 -8.10
C LYS A 3 -11.75 -5.28 -6.79
N LEU A 4 -10.61 -5.06 -6.11
CA LEU A 4 -10.53 -4.30 -4.86
C LEU A 4 -10.86 -2.83 -5.07
N ARG A 5 -10.34 -2.23 -6.14
CA ARG A 5 -10.67 -0.84 -6.52
C ARG A 5 -12.18 -0.66 -6.67
N VAL A 6 -12.83 -1.53 -7.45
CA VAL A 6 -14.28 -1.48 -7.69
C VAL A 6 -15.06 -1.75 -6.41
N ALA A 7 -14.72 -2.80 -5.66
CA ALA A 7 -15.41 -3.16 -4.43
C ALA A 7 -15.35 -2.05 -3.35
N LEU A 8 -14.23 -1.31 -3.30
CA LEU A 8 -14.04 -0.19 -2.37
C LEU A 8 -14.53 1.16 -2.93
N LYS A 9 -14.99 1.19 -4.19
CA LYS A 9 -15.34 2.42 -4.94
C LYS A 9 -14.20 3.45 -4.98
N PHE A 10 -12.96 2.98 -5.09
CA PHE A 10 -11.78 3.84 -5.09
C PHE A 10 -11.49 4.40 -6.48
N THR A 11 -11.14 5.69 -6.50
CA THR A 11 -10.48 6.35 -7.62
C THR A 11 -8.99 6.07 -7.62
N ASP A 12 -8.29 6.45 -8.70
CA ASP A 12 -6.82 6.33 -8.72
C ASP A 12 -6.17 7.21 -7.65
N ASP A 13 -6.74 8.38 -7.36
CA ASP A 13 -6.28 9.28 -6.31
C ASP A 13 -6.46 8.68 -4.91
N ASP A 14 -7.54 7.93 -4.67
CA ASP A 14 -7.72 7.22 -3.39
C ASP A 14 -6.67 6.13 -3.19
N ILE A 15 -6.32 5.42 -4.26
CA ILE A 15 -5.27 4.40 -4.20
C ILE A 15 -3.91 5.07 -3.93
N ILE A 16 -3.59 6.19 -4.59
CA ILE A 16 -2.34 6.93 -4.31
C ILE A 16 -2.28 7.34 -2.84
N LYS A 17 -3.35 7.95 -2.31
CA LYS A 17 -3.42 8.33 -0.88
C LYS A 17 -3.20 7.13 0.05
N VAL A 18 -3.77 5.97 -0.28
CA VAL A 18 -3.60 4.75 0.52
C VAL A 18 -2.15 4.27 0.49
N MET A 19 -1.47 4.34 -0.65
CA MET A 19 -0.07 3.93 -0.79
C MET A 19 0.88 4.91 -0.07
N GLU A 20 0.57 6.21 -0.05
CA GLU A 20 1.32 7.24 0.67
C GLU A 20 1.35 7.00 2.18
N LEU A 21 0.33 6.37 2.77
CA LEU A 21 0.29 6.06 4.21
C LEU A 21 1.39 5.09 4.68
N VAL A 22 1.95 4.33 3.74
CA VAL A 22 3.06 3.40 3.94
C VAL A 22 4.34 3.84 3.21
N ASP A 23 4.44 5.14 2.92
CA ASP A 23 5.58 5.77 2.25
C ASP A 23 5.91 5.16 0.88
N PHE A 24 4.91 4.55 0.23
CA PHE A 24 5.06 3.96 -1.09
C PHE A 24 4.49 4.92 -2.15
N LYS A 25 5.39 5.62 -2.84
CA LYS A 25 5.02 6.57 -3.89
C LYS A 25 4.59 5.84 -5.16
N VAL A 26 3.43 6.20 -5.70
CA VAL A 26 2.89 5.65 -6.95
C VAL A 26 2.36 6.79 -7.80
N THR A 27 2.71 6.78 -9.08
CA THR A 27 2.16 7.71 -10.06
C THR A 27 0.88 7.19 -10.71
N LYS A 28 0.06 8.10 -11.25
CA LYS A 28 -1.13 7.73 -12.05
C LYS A 28 -0.79 6.84 -13.24
N THR A 29 0.38 7.06 -13.86
CA THR A 29 0.86 6.26 -15.00
C THR A 29 1.15 4.82 -14.60
N GLU A 30 1.79 4.60 -13.45
CA GLU A 30 2.06 3.26 -12.92
C GLU A 30 0.76 2.53 -12.54
N LEU A 31 -0.19 3.22 -11.90
CA LEU A 31 -1.52 2.66 -11.63
C LEU A 31 -2.23 2.25 -12.92
N SER A 32 -2.22 3.12 -13.93
CA SER A 32 -2.81 2.84 -15.22
C SER A 32 -2.19 1.58 -15.86
N ALA A 33 -0.86 1.42 -15.78
CA ALA A 33 -0.18 0.23 -16.27
C ALA A 33 -0.64 -1.07 -15.57
N ILE A 34 -0.87 -1.02 -14.25
CA ILE A 34 -1.37 -2.15 -13.45
C ILE A 34 -2.85 -2.47 -13.77
N PHE A 35 -3.63 -1.47 -14.14
CA PHE A 35 -5.05 -1.61 -14.47
C PHE A 35 -5.34 -1.82 -15.96
N ARG A 36 -4.32 -1.92 -16.82
CA ARG A 36 -4.55 -2.33 -18.21
C ARG A 36 -4.97 -3.79 -18.32
N LYS A 37 -5.50 -4.15 -19.48
CA LYS A 37 -5.69 -5.56 -19.83
C LYS A 37 -4.31 -6.19 -20.07
N ASP A 38 -4.21 -7.49 -19.85
CA ASP A 38 -2.98 -8.28 -19.98
C ASP A 38 -2.40 -8.30 -21.41
N ASP A 39 -3.26 -8.14 -22.42
CA ASP A 39 -2.90 -8.01 -23.83
C ASP A 39 -2.31 -6.65 -24.24
N HIS A 40 -2.33 -5.64 -23.36
CA HIS A 40 -1.87 -4.30 -23.69
C HIS A 40 -0.33 -4.20 -23.62
N PRO A 41 0.35 -3.57 -24.61
CA PRO A 41 1.82 -3.52 -24.65
C PRO A 41 2.46 -2.87 -23.42
N ASN A 42 1.78 -1.89 -22.83
CA ASN A 42 2.17 -1.23 -21.58
C ASN A 42 1.47 -1.77 -20.32
N PHE A 43 0.98 -3.02 -20.36
CA PHE A 43 0.50 -3.71 -19.16
C PHE A 43 1.67 -4.02 -18.25
N LYS A 44 1.45 -3.84 -16.94
CA LYS A 44 2.38 -4.31 -15.92
C LYS A 44 1.64 -5.21 -14.94
N PRO A 45 2.11 -6.43 -14.66
CA PRO A 45 1.50 -7.27 -13.64
C PRO A 45 1.58 -6.56 -12.28
N CYS A 46 0.52 -6.71 -11.49
CA CYS A 46 0.52 -6.24 -10.10
C CYS A 46 1.45 -7.13 -9.28
N GLY A 47 2.63 -6.63 -8.91
CA GLY A 47 3.55 -7.36 -8.05
C GLY A 47 3.05 -7.50 -6.61
N ASP A 48 3.58 -8.51 -5.92
CA ASP A 48 3.25 -8.78 -4.51
C ASP A 48 3.60 -7.61 -3.58
N GLN A 49 4.70 -6.90 -3.87
CA GLN A 49 5.10 -5.73 -3.09
C GLN A 49 4.06 -4.61 -3.15
N PHE A 50 3.49 -4.37 -4.34
CA PHE A 50 2.45 -3.37 -4.54
C PHE A 50 1.18 -3.77 -3.76
N LEU A 51 0.75 -5.03 -3.89
CA LEU A 51 -0.43 -5.53 -3.21
C LEU A 51 -0.27 -5.50 -1.68
N ARG A 52 0.89 -5.92 -1.16
CA ARG A 52 1.20 -5.90 0.27
C ARG A 52 1.14 -4.48 0.83
N ASN A 53 1.77 -3.52 0.15
CA ASN A 53 1.76 -2.12 0.56
C ASN A 53 0.35 -1.53 0.50
N PHE A 54 -0.42 -1.85 -0.56
CA PHE A 54 -1.81 -1.43 -0.64
C PHE A 54 -2.66 -1.96 0.53
N LEU A 55 -2.53 -3.23 0.90
CA LEU A 55 -3.29 -3.82 2.01
C LEU A 55 -2.87 -3.21 3.36
N ASN A 56 -1.58 -2.98 3.58
CA ASN A 56 -1.09 -2.29 4.79
C ASN A 56 -1.61 -0.85 4.85
N GLY A 57 -1.53 -0.10 3.74
CA GLY A 57 -2.09 1.23 3.63
C GLY A 57 -3.60 1.24 3.85
N LEU A 58 -4.32 0.24 3.34
CA LEU A 58 -5.76 0.12 3.50
C LEU A 58 -6.17 -0.10 4.96
N ILE A 59 -5.38 -0.90 5.70
CA ILE A 59 -5.56 -1.06 7.15
C ILE A 59 -5.43 0.29 7.84
N ILE A 60 -4.37 1.06 7.53
CA ILE A 60 -4.17 2.40 8.12
C ILE A 60 -5.32 3.34 7.74
N TYR A 61 -5.73 3.35 6.47
CA TYR A 61 -6.79 4.21 5.96
C TYR A 61 -8.15 3.92 6.61
N LYS A 62 -8.48 2.64 6.87
CA LYS A 62 -9.79 2.25 7.42
C LYS A 62 -9.84 2.12 8.94
N ARG A 63 -8.72 1.81 9.59
CA ARG A 63 -8.66 1.48 11.04
C ARG A 63 -7.74 2.40 11.83
N GLY A 64 -6.99 3.28 11.17
CA GLY A 64 -5.93 4.08 11.79
C GLY A 64 -4.60 3.34 11.88
N ARG A 65 -3.53 4.07 12.20
CA ARG A 65 -2.20 3.47 12.42
C ARG A 65 -2.25 2.56 13.64
N ARG A 66 -1.74 1.34 13.48
CA ARG A 66 -1.53 0.45 14.62
C ARG A 66 -0.53 1.15 15.56
N PRO A 67 -0.78 1.17 16.88
CA PRO A 67 0.21 1.67 17.83
C PRO A 67 1.50 0.87 17.63
N ASP A 68 2.60 1.59 17.49
CA ASP A 68 3.91 0.99 17.25
C ASP A 68 4.25 0.06 18.43
N LYS A 69 4.51 -1.21 18.13
CA LYS A 69 4.94 -2.19 19.15
C LYS A 69 6.44 -2.05 19.49
N ARG A 70 7.14 -1.10 18.89
CA ARG A 70 8.60 -0.95 19.01
C ARG A 70 9.06 -0.01 20.13
N SER A 71 8.16 0.47 21.00
CA SER A 71 8.54 1.25 22.19
C SER A 71 8.68 0.43 23.48
N SER A 72 8.69 -0.90 23.42
CA SER A 72 8.86 -1.77 24.61
C SER A 72 10.02 -2.75 24.49
N SER A 73 11.20 -2.25 24.11
CA SER A 73 12.46 -2.97 24.33
C SER A 73 13.57 -1.96 24.58
N SER A 74 13.44 -1.24 25.69
CA SER A 74 14.59 -0.70 26.41
C SER A 74 15.45 -1.89 26.83
N HIS A 75 16.52 -2.17 26.08
CA HIS A 75 17.65 -2.90 26.62
C HIS A 75 18.29 -1.98 27.66
N ASN A 76 17.84 -2.08 28.91
CA ASN A 76 18.69 -1.73 30.04
C ASN A 76 19.71 -2.87 30.15
N ASP A 77 20.89 -2.65 29.61
CA ASP A 77 22.09 -3.33 30.10
C ASP A 77 23.06 -2.25 30.58
N SER A 78 22.89 -1.93 31.86
CA SER A 78 23.89 -1.26 32.70
C SER A 78 24.15 -2.26 33.82
N GLY A 79 25.34 -2.85 33.84
CA GLY A 79 25.72 -3.85 34.81
C GLY A 79 27.19 -4.23 34.68
N GLU A 80 28.02 -3.52 35.46
CA GLU A 80 29.42 -3.77 35.85
C GLU A 80 30.55 -3.48 34.83
#